data_AF-A0A9E2J1E7-F1
#
_entry.id   AF-A0A9E2J1E7-F1
#
_cell.length_a   1.000
_cell.length_b   1.000
_cell.length_c   1.000
_cell.angle_alpha   90.00
_cell.angle_beta   90.00
_cell.angle_gamma   90.00
#
_symmetry.space_group_name_H-M   'P 1'
#
loop_
_entity.id
_entity.type
_entity.pdbx_description
1 polymer ?
#
loop_
_entity_poly.entity_id
_entity_poly.type
_entity_poly.pdbx_seq_one_letter_code
_entity_poly.pdbx_strand_id
1 'polypeptide(L)'
;MIVGLLGLFDLHVAVLLCALGLGVEISVSVIIATAILLFAKACISLTDIGGLQDVAAVILILLGIFIVIPQWLLFIAAAIIGFKGLSSLAA
;
A
#
# COMPACT_ATOMS: atom_id res chain seq x y z
N MET A 1 13.62 -11.07 -10.59
CA MET A 1 12.69 -12.06 -10.00
C MET A 1 12.16 -11.65 -8.63
N ILE A 2 13.01 -11.31 -7.65
CA ILE A 2 12.56 -10.83 -6.32
C ILE A 2 11.87 -9.46 -6.42
N VAL A 3 12.38 -8.55 -7.26
CA VAL A 3 11.84 -7.19 -7.47
C VAL A 3 10.40 -7.23 -8.04
N GLY A 4 10.15 -8.06 -9.06
CA GLY A 4 8.80 -8.24 -9.60
C GLY A 4 7.78 -8.77 -8.58
N LEU A 5 8.20 -9.70 -7.71
CA LEU A 5 7.33 -10.24 -6.66
C LEU A 5 7.00 -9.19 -5.60
N LEU A 6 7.93 -8.29 -5.29
CA LEU A 6 7.71 -7.13 -4.42
C LEU A 6 6.71 -6.14 -5.04
N GLY A 7 6.70 -5.98 -6.37
CA GLY A 7 5.74 -5.13 -7.07
C GLY A 7 4.29 -5.59 -6.96
N LEU A 8 4.05 -6.90 -6.85
CA LEU A 8 2.70 -7.45 -6.62
C LEU A 8 2.10 -7.00 -5.29
N PHE A 9 2.92 -6.87 -4.24
CA PHE A 9 2.45 -6.38 -2.94
C PHE A 9 2.02 -4.92 -3.01
N ASP A 10 2.76 -4.07 -3.74
CA ASP A 10 2.35 -2.67 -3.96
C ASP A 10 1.03 -2.62 -4.71
N LEU A 11 0.86 -3.44 -5.75
CA LEU A 11 -0.37 -3.48 -6.52
C LEU A 11 -1.56 -3.89 -5.63
N HIS A 12 -1.38 -4.90 -4.78
CA HIS A 12 -2.39 -5.31 -3.81
C HIS A 12 -2.76 -4.17 -2.86
N VAL A 13 -1.78 -3.41 -2.36
CA VAL A 13 -2.02 -2.26 -1.48
C VAL A 13 -2.73 -1.13 -2.22
N ALA A 14 -2.37 -0.85 -3.47
CA ALA A 14 -3.07 0.14 -4.29
C ALA A 14 -4.55 -0.24 -4.49
N VAL A 15 -4.85 -1.52 -4.73
CA VAL A 15 -6.23 -2.00 -4.81
C VAL A 15 -6.96 -1.85 -3.49
N LEU A 16 -6.31 -2.17 -2.36
CA LEU A 16 -6.89 -2.03 -1.03
C LEU A 16 -7.22 -0.57 -0.69
N LEU A 17 -6.31 0.36 -1.01
CA LEU A 17 -6.52 1.80 -0.86
C LEU A 17 -7.68 2.32 -1.73
N CYS A 18 -7.78 1.86 -2.98
CA CYS A 18 -8.92 2.17 -3.84
C CYS A 18 -10.23 1.64 -3.27
N ALA A 19 -10.26 0.40 -2.78
CA ALA A 19 -11.45 -0.20 -2.17
C ALA A 19 -11.89 0.59 -0.92
N LEU A 20 -10.96 0.96 -0.04
CA LEU A 20 -11.25 1.85 1.09
C LEU A 20 -11.79 3.20 0.62
N GLY A 21 -11.21 3.78 -0.43
CA GLY A 21 -11.66 5.05 -1.01
C GLY A 21 -13.07 4.97 -1.60
N LEU A 22 -13.48 3.81 -2.12
CA LEU A 22 -14.83 3.56 -2.61
C LEU A 22 -15.83 3.22 -1.50
N GLY A 23 -15.41 3.24 -0.24
CA GLY A 23 -16.27 2.90 0.90
C GLY A 23 -16.56 1.41 1.02
N VAL A 24 -15.74 0.54 0.41
CA VAL A 24 -15.87 -0.90 0.57
C VAL A 24 -15.46 -1.28 1.99
N GLU A 25 -16.33 -2.02 2.68
CA GLU A 25 -16.01 -2.55 4.01
C GLU A 25 -14.97 -3.68 3.87
N ILE A 26 -13.76 -3.42 4.35
CA ILE A 26 -12.68 -4.40 4.38
C ILE A 26 -12.52 -4.89 5.81
N SER A 27 -12.47 -6.22 5.98
CA SER A 27 -12.21 -6.81 7.28
C SER A 27 -10.89 -6.31 7.87
N VAL A 28 -10.91 -5.91 9.14
CA VAL A 28 -9.74 -5.43 9.88
C VAL A 28 -8.57 -6.41 9.81
N SER A 29 -8.85 -7.72 9.75
CA SER A 29 -7.81 -8.74 9.60
C SER A 29 -7.01 -8.60 8.30
N VAL A 30 -7.68 -8.24 7.19
CA VAL A 30 -7.02 -8.01 5.90
C VAL A 30 -6.16 -6.76 5.98
N ILE A 31 -6.70 -5.67 6.54
CA ILE A 31 -5.99 -4.40 6.72
C ILE A 31 -4.69 -4.61 7.53
N ILE A 32 -4.76 -5.34 8.64
CA ILE A 32 -3.60 -5.64 9.49
C ILE A 32 -2.60 -6.54 8.76
N ALA A 33 -3.06 -7.60 8.08
CA ALA A 33 -2.18 -8.49 7.31
C ALA A 33 -1.44 -7.72 6.21
N THR A 34 -2.14 -6.87 5.47
CA THR A 34 -1.56 -6.01 4.44
C THR A 34 -0.55 -5.02 5.03
N ALA A 35 -0.85 -4.41 6.17
CA ALA A 35 0.08 -3.52 6.87
C ALA A 35 1.37 -4.24 7.31
N ILE A 36 1.27 -5.46 7.87
CA ILE A 36 2.43 -6.26 8.27
C ILE A 36 3.29 -6.62 7.05
N LEU A 37 2.66 -7.07 5.95
CA LEU A 37 3.37 -7.43 4.73
C LEU A 37 4.10 -6.24 4.11
N LEU A 38 3.43 -5.08 4.04
CA LEU A 38 4.01 -3.87 3.47
C LEU A 38 5.12 -3.30 4.37
N PHE A 39 4.98 -3.41 5.70
CA PHE A 39 6.03 -3.03 6.64
C PHE A 39 7.25 -3.95 6.54
N ALA A 40 7.05 -5.27 6.47
CA ALA A 40 8.12 -6.23 6.26
C ALA A 40 8.87 -5.95 4.94
N LYS A 41 8.13 -5.59 3.89
CA LYS A 41 8.71 -5.13 2.62
C LYS A 41 9.50 -3.83 2.78
N ALA A 42 8.96 -2.84 3.50
CA ALA A 42 9.66 -1.59 3.74
C ALA A 42 11.02 -1.82 4.43
N CYS A 43 11.08 -2.78 5.37
CA CYS A 43 12.33 -3.20 6.01
C CYS A 43 13.36 -3.82 5.05
N ILE A 44 12.92 -4.47 3.98
CA ILE A 44 13.81 -5.03 2.95
C ILE A 44 14.38 -3.91 2.05
N SER A 45 13.64 -2.81 1.87
CA SER A 45 13.95 -1.70 0.95
C SER A 45 14.30 -0.38 1.65
N LEU A 46 14.79 -0.43 2.90
CA LEU A 46 15.02 0.74 3.77
C LEU A 46 15.95 1.82 3.19
N THR A 47 16.79 1.50 2.21
CA THR A 47 17.76 2.42 1.61
C THR A 47 17.22 3.28 0.47
N ASP A 48 16.01 3.00 -0.04
CA ASP A 48 15.44 3.68 -1.20
C ASP A 48 14.19 4.50 -0.88
N ILE A 49 13.92 5.53 -1.69
CA ILE A 49 12.70 6.37 -1.66
C ILE A 49 11.42 5.51 -1.67
N GLY A 50 11.49 4.30 -2.26
CA GLY A 50 10.41 3.32 -2.24
C GLY A 50 9.99 2.88 -0.82
N GLY A 51 10.92 2.72 0.12
CA GLY A 51 10.60 2.32 1.49
C GLY A 51 9.78 3.38 2.23
N LEU A 52 10.03 4.66 1.96
CA LEU A 52 9.27 5.78 2.53
C LEU A 52 7.81 5.78 2.05
N GLN A 53 7.58 5.44 0.78
CA GLN A 53 6.24 5.31 0.20
C GLN A 53 5.47 4.14 0.84
N ASP A 54 6.15 3.01 1.10
CA ASP A 54 5.54 1.85 1.75
C ASP A 54 5.12 2.19 3.19
N VAL A 55 5.99 2.83 3.96
CA VAL A 55 5.67 3.27 5.33
C VAL A 55 4.49 4.25 5.33
N ALA A 56 4.46 5.21 4.40
CA ALA A 56 3.34 6.15 4.28
C ALA A 56 2.01 5.43 3.98
N ALA A 57 2.02 4.42 3.09
CA ALA A 57 0.84 3.63 2.81
C ALA A 57 0.40 2.77 4.01
N VAL A 58 1.34 2.17 4.76
CA VAL A 58 1.00 1.48 6.02
C VAL A 58 0.28 2.41 6.99
N ILE A 59 0.83 3.61 7.21
CA ILE A 59 0.23 4.60 8.11
C ILE A 59 -1.18 4.96 7.62
N LEU A 60 -1.35 5.20 6.33
CA LEU A 60 -2.64 5.56 5.75
C LEU A 60 -3.69 4.45 5.92
N ILE A 61 -3.31 3.19 5.69
CA ILE A 61 -4.19 2.03 5.82
C ILE A 61 -4.59 1.79 7.27
N LEU A 62 -3.63 1.90 8.20
CA LEU A 62 -3.90 1.74 9.63
C LEU A 62 -4.75 2.89 10.19
N LEU A 63 -4.50 4.13 9.75
CA LEU A 63 -5.34 5.27 10.11
C LEU A 63 -6.78 5.08 9.63
N GLY A 64 -6.99 4.46 8.46
CA GLY A 64 -8.31 4.14 7.91
C GLY A 64 -9.18 3.26 8.81
N ILE A 65 -8.60 2.56 9.79
CA ILE A 65 -9.34 1.79 10.81
C ILE A 65 -10.04 2.73 11.81
N PHE A 66 -9.40 3.85 12.14
CA PHE A 66 -9.82 4.72 13.24
C PHE A 66 -10.49 6.00 12.76
N ILE A 67 -10.14 6.49 11.56
CA ILE A 67 -10.62 7.75 11.01
C ILE A 67 -11.11 7.57 9.57
N VAL A 68 -12.14 8.31 9.19
CA VAL A 68 -12.59 8.41 7.80
C VAL A 68 -11.58 9.28 7.06
N ILE A 69 -10.77 8.65 6.21
CA ILE A 69 -9.78 9.34 5.38
C ILE A 69 -10.49 9.92 4.15
N PRO A 70 -10.19 11.18 3.76
CA PRO A 70 -10.72 11.76 2.54
C PRO A 70 -10.40 10.88 1.32
N GLN A 71 -11.43 10.55 0.55
CA GLN A 71 -11.34 9.65 -0.59
C GLN A 71 -10.27 10.05 -1.63
N TRP A 72 -10.12 11.36 -1.88
CA TRP A 72 -9.10 11.88 -2.80
C TRP A 72 -7.67 11.55 -2.33
N LEU A 73 -7.42 11.53 -1.02
CA LEU A 73 -6.11 11.22 -0.46
C LEU A 73 -5.79 9.73 -0.65
N LEU A 74 -6.78 8.85 -0.43
CA LEU A 74 -6.65 7.41 -0.66
C LEU A 74 -6.35 7.10 -2.13
N PHE A 75 -7.01 7.78 -3.07
CA PHE A 75 -6.74 7.58 -4.50
C PHE A 75 -5.37 8.11 -4.94
N ILE A 76 -4.90 9.24 -4.41
CA ILE A 76 -3.54 9.72 -4.69
C ILE A 76 -2.51 8.70 -4.19
N ALA A 77 -2.67 8.21 -2.96
CA ALA A 77 -1.79 7.20 -2.40
C ALA A 77 -1.83 5.89 -3.22
N ALA A 78 -3.03 5.45 -3.64
CA ALA A 78 -3.20 4.29 -4.49
C ALA A 78 -2.52 4.45 -5.85
N ALA A 79 -2.59 5.63 -6.47
CA ALA A 79 -1.93 5.91 -7.74
C ALA A 79 -0.40 5.87 -7.62
N ILE A 80 0.16 6.47 -6.56
CA ILE A 80 1.60 6.48 -6.30
C ILE A 80 2.12 5.06 -6.05
N ILE A 81 1.48 4.32 -5.14
CA ILE A 81 1.85 2.94 -4.82
C ILE A 81 1.64 2.03 -6.03
N GLY A 82 0.54 2.21 -6.77
CA GLY A 82 0.23 1.41 -7.96
C GLY A 82 1.25 1.60 -9.07
N PHE A 83 1.65 2.85 -9.34
CA PHE A 83 2.70 3.14 -10.33
C PHE A 83 4.05 2.54 -9.92
N LYS A 84 4.41 2.63 -8.63
CA LYS A 84 5.60 1.96 -8.08
C LYS A 84 5.52 0.43 -8.23
N GLY A 85 4.36 -0.15 -7.96
CA GLY A 85 4.14 -1.59 -8.11
C GLY A 85 4.33 -2.04 -9.55
N LEU A 86 3.74 -1.32 -10.50
CA LEU A 86 3.88 -1.58 -11.93
C LEU A 86 5.32 -1.44 -12.42
N SER A 87 6.05 -0.40 -11.96
CA SER A 87 7.45 -0.21 -12.35
C SER A 87 8.36 -1.33 -11.81
N SER A 88 8.10 -1.77 -10.57
CA SER A 88 8.81 -2.91 -9.96
C SER A 88 8.49 -4.24 -10.65
N LEU A 89 7.30 -4.38 -11.24
CA LEU A 89 6.88 -5.57 -12.00
C LEU A 89 7.48 -5.63 -13.41
N ALA A 90 7.75 -4.46 -14.01
CA ALA A 90 8.36 -4.33 -15.32
C ALA A 90 9.91 -4.41 -15.31
N ALA A 91 10.53 -4.43 -14.12
CA ALA A 91 11.97 -4.49 -13.89
C ALA A 91 12.47 -5.92 -13.57
#